data_AF-A0A519VN68-F1
#
_entry.id   AF-A0A519VN68-F1
#
_cell.length_a   1.000
_cell.length_b   1.000
_cell.length_c   1.000
_cell.angle_alpha   90.00
_cell.angle_beta   90.00
_cell.angle_gamma   90.00
#
_symmetry.space_group_name_H-M   'P 1'
#
loop_
_entity.id
_entity.type
_entity.pdbx_description
1 polymer ?
#
loop_
_entity_poly.entity_id
_entity_poly.type
_entity_poly.pdbx_seq_one_letter_code
_entity_poly.pdbx_strand_id
1 'polypeptide(L)' 'MKHLSMLLLLVAFAMTGSAQNKDAILGKWVNSTGEAHLEITKRSEKFFGKIVWLKDPKDEKGNVKTDYKNPT' A
#
# COMPACT_ATOMS: atom_id res chain seq x y z
N MET A 1 -45.83 11.05 9.39
CA MET A 1 -45.19 10.12 10.35
C MET A 1 -44.46 8.96 9.68
N LYS A 2 -45.07 8.19 8.76
CA LYS A 2 -44.44 7.00 8.12
C LYS A 2 -43.17 7.33 7.33
N HIS A 3 -43.19 8.39 6.51
CA HIS A 3 -42.02 8.83 5.74
C HIS A 3 -40.88 9.38 6.62
N LEU A 4 -41.23 10.00 7.75
CA LEU A 4 -40.24 10.50 8.73
C LEU A 4 -39.52 9.34 9.42
N SER A 5 -40.25 8.30 9.78
CA SER A 5 -39.67 7.07 10.35
C SER A 5 -38.74 6.37 9.37
N MET A 6 -39.10 6.34 8.07
CA MET A 6 -38.27 5.75 7.02
C MET A 6 -37.01 6.58 6.75
N LEU A 7 -37.11 7.91 6.77
CA LEU A 7 -35.97 8.81 6.65
C LEU A 7 -34.99 8.65 7.83
N LEU A 8 -35.52 8.53 9.05
CA LEU A 8 -34.70 8.33 10.25
C LEU A 8 -33.92 7.01 10.20
N LEU A 9 -34.57 5.94 9.70
CA LEU A 9 -33.92 4.64 9.49
C LEU A 9 -32.79 4.72 8.46
N LEU A 10 -32.99 5.47 7.37
CA LEU A 10 -31.98 5.66 6.32
C LEU A 10 -30.74 6.42 6.84
N VAL A 11 -30.95 7.45 7.66
CA VAL A 11 -29.85 8.22 8.28
C VAL A 11 -29.08 7.37 9.27
N ALA A 12 -29.76 6.55 10.08
CA ALA A 12 -29.11 5.63 11.00
C ALA A 12 -28.25 4.58 10.26
N PHE A 13 -28.74 4.07 9.13
CA PHE A 13 -28.00 3.14 8.28
C PHE A 13 -26.76 3.78 7.63
N ALA A 14 -26.83 5.06 7.25
CA ALA A 14 -25.69 5.77 6.66
C ALA A 14 -24.50 5.92 7.64
N MET A 15 -24.74 5.87 8.96
CA MET A 15 -23.70 6.01 9.98
C MET A 15 -22.94 4.71 10.30
N THR A 16 -23.36 3.55 9.77
CA THR A 16 -22.72 2.26 10.09
C THR A 16 -21.47 1.96 9.23
N GLY A 17 -21.08 2.86 8.32
CA GLY A 17 -19.91 2.67 7.47
C GLY A 17 -18.60 2.69 8.28
N SER A 18 -17.79 1.64 8.15
CA SER A 18 -16.42 1.61 8.67
C SER A 18 -15.45 1.89 7.53
N ALA A 19 -14.56 2.87 7.71
CA ALA A 19 -13.48 3.13 6.76
C ALA A 19 -12.40 2.03 6.87
N GLN A 20 -11.75 1.71 5.75
CA GLN A 20 -10.59 0.81 5.79
C GLN A 20 -9.45 1.43 6.61
N ASN A 21 -8.73 0.58 7.34
CA ASN A 21 -7.56 1.01 8.07
C ASN A 21 -6.44 1.44 7.10
N LYS A 22 -6.09 2.73 7.11
CA LYS A 22 -5.01 3.29 6.27
C LYS A 22 -3.66 2.59 6.47
N ASP A 23 -3.43 2.03 7.66
CA ASP A 23 -2.18 1.37 8.01
C ASP A 23 -2.16 -0.11 7.56
N ALA A 24 -3.22 -0.61 6.93
CA ALA A 24 -3.27 -1.97 6.37
C ALA A 24 -2.24 -2.21 5.25
N ILE A 25 -1.68 -1.15 4.65
CA ILE A 25 -0.64 -1.26 3.63
C ILE A 25 0.76 -1.49 4.20
N LEU A 26 0.95 -1.39 5.52
CA LEU A 26 2.26 -1.58 6.15
C LEU A 26 2.74 -3.02 6.04
N GLY A 27 4.05 -3.20 5.84
CA GLY A 27 4.68 -4.52 5.79
C GLY A 27 5.34 -4.84 4.47
N LYS A 28 5.58 -6.13 4.23
CA LYS A 28 6.29 -6.64 3.05
C LYS A 28 5.32 -7.13 1.99
N TRP A 29 5.56 -6.71 0.76
CA TRP A 29 4.73 -7.01 -0.40
C TRP A 29 5.59 -7.55 -1.53
N VAL A 30 5.04 -8.50 -2.29
CA VAL A 30 5.63 -8.98 -3.53
C VAL A 30 5.07 -8.13 -4.68
N ASN A 31 5.93 -7.69 -5.60
CA ASN A 31 5.46 -6.99 -6.81
C ASN A 31 4.67 -7.94 -7.73
N SER A 32 3.96 -7.40 -8.71
CA SER A 32 3.11 -8.20 -9.61
C SER A 32 3.88 -9.26 -10.42
N THR A 33 5.17 -9.05 -10.68
CA THR A 33 6.02 -10.00 -11.41
C THR A 33 6.68 -11.06 -10.51
N GLY A 34 6.62 -10.92 -9.19
CA GLY A 34 7.31 -11.83 -8.26
C GLY A 34 8.83 -11.63 -8.19
N GLU A 35 9.36 -10.57 -8.79
CA GLU A 35 10.80 -10.34 -8.93
C GLU A 35 11.39 -9.48 -7.81
N ALA A 36 10.53 -8.79 -7.04
CA ALA A 36 10.96 -7.89 -5.98
C ALA A 36 10.02 -7.95 -4.77
N HIS A 37 10.60 -7.85 -3.58
CA HIS A 37 9.84 -7.59 -2.36
C HIS A 37 10.06 -6.14 -1.93
N LEU A 38 8.96 -5.43 -1.67
CA LEU A 38 8.94 -4.07 -1.16
C LEU A 38 8.52 -4.06 0.30
N GLU A 39 9.15 -3.23 1.13
CA GLU A 39 8.71 -2.95 2.49
C GLU A 39 8.12 -1.54 2.54
N ILE A 40 6.85 -1.46 2.92
CA ILE A 40 6.12 -0.22 3.14
C ILE A 40 6.19 0.13 4.62
N THR A 41 6.77 1.28 4.92
CA THR A 41 6.90 1.84 6.27
C THR A 41 6.20 3.19 6.35
N LYS A 42 5.76 3.58 7.55
CA LYS A 42 5.17 4.89 7.80
C LYS A 42 6.14 5.75 8.61
N ARG A 43 6.34 6.99 8.17
CA ARG A 43 7.07 8.02 8.91
C ARG A 43 6.21 9.27 8.94
N SER A 44 5.82 9.70 10.13
CA SER A 44 4.80 10.73 10.33
C SER A 44 3.50 10.34 9.60
N GLU A 45 2.95 11.22 8.75
CA GLU A 45 1.74 10.96 7.98
C GLU A 45 2.00 10.48 6.54
N LYS A 46 3.23 10.05 6.23
CA LYS A 46 3.62 9.60 4.89
C LYS A 46 4.06 8.13 4.90
N PHE A 47 3.77 7.45 3.81
CA PHE A 47 4.22 6.09 3.55
C PHE A 47 5.43 6.10 2.61
N PHE A 48 6.40 5.25 2.91
CA PHE A 48 7.64 5.12 2.16
C PHE A 48 7.87 3.64 1.83
N GLY A 49 8.19 3.36 0.57
CA GLY A 49 8.55 2.03 0.10
C GLY A 49 10.06 1.92 -0.11
N LYS A 50 10.63 0.76 0.21
CA LYS A 50 11.99 0.38 -0.23
C LYS A 50 11.99 -1.06 -0.72
N ILE A 51 12.84 -1.37 -1.69
CA ILE A 51 13.07 -2.75 -2.11
C ILE A 51 13.96 -3.42 -1.05
N VAL A 52 13.49 -4.54 -0.49
CA VAL A 52 14.23 -5.30 0.54
C VAL A 52 14.75 -6.64 0.02
N TRP A 53 14.29 -7.08 -1.14
CA TRP A 53 14.75 -8.30 -1.79
C TRP A 53 14.49 -8.21 -3.30
N LEU A 54 15.40 -8.80 -4.08
CA LEU A 54 15.29 -8.97 -5.52
C LEU A 54 15.58 -10.42 -5.86
N LYS A 55 14.83 -10.97 -6.82
CA LYS A 55 15.06 -12.31 -7.37
C LYS A 55 16.44 -12.42 -8.01
N ASP A 56 16.79 -11.42 -8.81
CA ASP A 56 18.07 -11.32 -9.50
C ASP A 56 18.80 -10.05 -9.05
N PRO A 57 19.50 -10.07 -7.89
CA PRO A 57 20.16 -8.87 -7.33
C PRO A 57 21.46 -8.50 -8.05
N LYS A 58 22.00 -9.43 -8.86
CA LYS A 58 23.24 -9.26 -9.63
C LYS A 58 22.95 -9.14 -11.12
N ASP A 59 23.80 -8.43 -11.83
CA ASP A 59 23.81 -8.39 -13.29
C ASP A 59 24.44 -9.67 -13.88
N GLU A 60 24.46 -9.77 -15.21
CA GLU A 60 25.04 -10.91 -15.94
C GLU A 60 26.55 -11.09 -15.67
N LYS A 61 27.23 -10.03 -15.21
CA LYS A 61 28.66 -10.04 -14.86
C LYS A 61 28.90 -10.34 -13.38
N GLY A 62 27.84 -10.53 -12.59
CA GLY A 62 27.90 -10.81 -11.15
C GLY A 62 28.00 -9.57 -10.26
N ASN A 63 27.96 -8.36 -10.81
CA ASN A 63 27.96 -7.12 -10.04
C ASN A 63 26.58 -6.83 -9.45
N VAL A 64 26.53 -6.12 -8.33
CA VAL A 64 25.25 -5.65 -7.76
C VAL A 64 24.57 -4.70 -8.76
N LYS A 65 23.28 -4.92 -9.04
CA LYS A 65 22.50 -4.03 -9.92
C LYS A 65 22.42 -2.63 -9.34
N THR A 66 22.73 -1.63 -10.15
CA THR A 66 22.61 -0.20 -9.83
C THR A 66 21.60 0.48 -10.75
N ASP A 67 21.03 1.59 -10.29
CA ASP A 67 20.16 2.43 -11.13
C ASP A 67 20.99 3.31 -12.07
N TYR A 68 21.23 2.81 -13.29
CA TYR A 68 21.98 3.54 -14.32
C TYR A 68 21.22 4.73 -14.91
N LYS A 69 19.92 4.90 -14.60
CA LYS A 69 19.10 6.02 -15.08
C LYS A 69 18.93 7.12 -14.04
N ASN A 70 19.55 6.98 -12.86
CA ASN A 70 19.48 8.01 -11.84
C ASN A 70 20.21 9.28 -12.33
N PRO A 71 19.53 10.44 -12.46
CA PRO A 71 20.18 11.68 -12.85
C PRO A 71 21.27 12.09 -11.85
N THR A 72 22.35 12.67 -12.36
CA THR A 72 23.44 13.29 -11.58
C THR A 72 23.22 14.78 -11.41
#